data_AF-A0A6C0CRD5-F1
#
_entry.id   AF-A0A6C0CRD5-F1
#
_cell.length_a   1.000
_cell.length_b   1.000
_cell.length_c   1.000
_cell.angle_alpha   90.00
_cell.angle_beta   90.00
_cell.angle_gamma   90.00
#
_symmetry.space_group_name_H-M   'P 1'
#
loop_
_entity.id
_entity.type
_entity.pdbx_description
1 polymer ?
#
loop_
_entity_poly.entity_id
_entity_poly.type
_entity_poly.pdbx_seq_one_letter_code
_entity_poly.pdbx_strand_id
1 'polypeptide(L)'
;MIQFRSKSIIADMDGVLFRHPKLFKMVSDRATGFVKKSINPYMSDQKAKKINAVLYKNFGHTVLGLKAIYNPTVTTKDFCDYVYDKDFLQSMPQIEKENPFYEGKIEVKNLVNKLTQKGISFYIFSNAPVKWCKTALNMMDVDLDLQNIIGSDSYIYGDQMLLKPEKEAYKKITEHIYETNGHPYKTQLIYIDDQMSNLIPIIDHPHWKAIWYHPNKDHIYTDKIYGIEELDQLHLLL
;
A
#
# COMPACT_ATOMS: atom_id res chain seq x y z
N MET A 1 -8.00 -28.74 -8.76
CA MET A 1 -8.00 -27.75 -7.66
C MET A 1 -6.58 -27.70 -7.12
N ILE A 2 -5.92 -26.53 -7.12
CA ILE A 2 -4.54 -26.40 -6.60
C ILE A 2 -4.61 -26.52 -5.08
N GLN A 3 -3.83 -27.41 -4.49
CA GLN A 3 -3.73 -27.55 -3.03
C GLN A 3 -2.51 -26.76 -2.53
N PHE A 4 -2.78 -25.68 -1.81
CA PHE A 4 -1.74 -24.87 -1.18
C PHE A 4 -1.29 -25.51 0.14
N ARG A 5 0.00 -25.38 0.46
CA ARG A 5 0.59 -25.86 1.72
C ARG A 5 0.80 -24.74 2.74
N SER A 6 0.83 -23.49 2.27
CA SER A 6 1.06 -22.30 3.07
C SER A 6 0.27 -21.12 2.51
N LYS A 7 0.10 -20.09 3.32
CA LYS A 7 -0.55 -18.82 2.97
C LYS A 7 0.39 -17.67 3.32
N SER A 8 0.35 -16.61 2.53
CA SER A 8 0.98 -15.33 2.87
C SER A 8 -0.04 -14.22 2.70
N ILE A 9 -0.12 -13.36 3.71
CA ILE A 9 -0.99 -12.19 3.68
C ILE A 9 -0.17 -11.02 3.16
N ILE A 10 -0.73 -10.30 2.20
CA ILE A 10 -0.16 -9.10 1.61
C ILE A 10 -1.22 -8.02 1.78
N ALA A 11 -0.87 -6.87 2.36
CA ALA A 11 -1.81 -5.78 2.59
C ALA A 11 -1.25 -4.46 2.07
N ASP A 12 -2.12 -3.63 1.50
CA ASP A 12 -1.77 -2.23 1.26
C ASP A 12 -1.54 -1.49 2.58
N MET A 13 -0.68 -0.48 2.54
CA MET A 13 -0.41 0.33 3.72
C MET A 13 -1.49 1.39 3.92
N ASP A 14 -1.64 2.28 2.94
CA ASP A 14 -2.56 3.41 3.02
C ASP A 14 -3.99 2.94 2.73
N GLY A 15 -4.97 3.35 3.54
CA GLY A 15 -6.38 3.01 3.32
C GLY A 15 -6.79 1.63 3.86
N VAL A 16 -5.84 0.70 4.02
CA VAL A 16 -6.05 -0.62 4.63
C VAL A 16 -5.51 -0.67 6.06
N LEU A 17 -4.19 -0.70 6.24
CA LEU A 17 -3.57 -0.84 7.58
C LEU A 17 -3.51 0.49 8.33
N PHE A 18 -3.04 1.53 7.65
CA PHE A 18 -2.89 2.85 8.22
C PHE A 18 -4.01 3.76 7.74
N ARG A 19 -4.71 4.42 8.66
CA ARG A 19 -5.90 5.23 8.34
C ARG A 19 -5.96 6.55 9.11
N HIS A 20 -4.83 7.26 9.21
CA HIS A 20 -4.75 8.50 9.99
C HIS A 20 -5.22 9.74 9.19
N PRO A 21 -6.40 10.34 9.49
CA PRO A 21 -7.01 11.34 8.59
C PRO A 21 -6.17 12.61 8.41
N LYS A 22 -5.57 13.12 9.50
CA LYS A 22 -4.69 14.31 9.47
C LYS A 22 -3.45 14.07 8.60
N LEU A 23 -2.76 12.95 8.79
CA LEU A 23 -1.56 12.61 8.01
C LEU A 23 -1.90 12.35 6.54
N PHE A 24 -3.01 11.69 6.26
CA PHE A 24 -3.50 11.51 4.89
C PHE A 24 -3.85 12.82 4.20
N LYS A 25 -4.47 13.75 4.93
CA LYS A 25 -4.69 15.09 4.41
C LYS A 25 -3.37 15.77 4.07
N MET A 26 -2.37 15.69 4.95
CA MET A 26 -1.05 16.28 4.70
C MET A 26 -0.34 15.66 3.49
N VAL A 27 -0.34 14.33 3.35
CA VAL A 27 0.19 13.65 2.16
C VAL A 27 -0.56 14.09 0.91
N SER A 28 -1.89 14.17 0.95
CA SER A 28 -2.70 14.66 -0.17
C SER A 28 -2.41 16.12 -0.54
N ASP A 29 -2.21 17.00 0.45
CA ASP A 29 -1.87 18.40 0.21
C ASP A 29 -0.46 18.52 -0.42
N ARG A 30 0.50 17.70 0.05
CA ARG A 30 1.85 17.63 -0.52
C ARG A 30 1.85 17.06 -1.93
N ALA A 31 1.10 16.00 -2.20
CA ALA A 31 0.90 15.47 -3.57
C ALA A 31 0.27 16.52 -4.49
N THR A 32 -0.66 17.32 -3.97
CA THR A 32 -1.25 18.46 -4.70
C THR A 32 -0.20 19.53 -5.01
N GLY A 33 0.67 19.86 -4.03
CA GLY A 33 1.81 20.75 -4.21
C GLY A 33 2.78 20.26 -5.29
N PHE A 34 3.02 18.95 -5.34
CA PHE A 34 3.85 18.34 -6.38
C PHE A 34 3.21 18.49 -7.77
N VAL A 35 1.92 18.22 -7.91
CA VAL A 35 1.18 18.41 -9.19
C VAL A 35 1.29 19.86 -9.67
N LYS A 36 1.13 20.83 -8.76
CA LYS A 36 1.31 22.25 -9.06
C LYS A 36 2.74 22.54 -9.53
N LYS A 37 3.75 22.06 -8.80
CA LYS A 37 5.17 22.19 -9.19
C LYS A 37 5.46 21.59 -10.57
N SER A 38 4.90 20.42 -10.87
CA SER A 38 5.18 19.67 -12.11
C SER A 38 4.46 20.20 -13.34
N ILE A 39 3.29 20.84 -13.19
CA ILE A 39 2.49 21.35 -14.32
C ILE A 39 2.65 22.87 -14.47
N ASN A 40 2.36 23.62 -13.42
CA ASN A 40 2.44 25.08 -13.42
C ASN A 40 2.46 25.60 -11.97
N PRO A 41 3.57 26.17 -11.48
CA PRO A 41 3.70 26.62 -10.09
C PRO A 41 2.75 27.77 -9.72
N TYR A 42 2.17 28.48 -10.70
CA TYR A 42 1.20 29.54 -10.49
C TYR A 42 -0.26 29.05 -10.48
N MET A 43 -0.50 27.74 -10.63
CA MET A 43 -1.83 27.14 -10.58
C MET A 43 -2.46 27.30 -9.18
N SER A 44 -3.78 27.53 -9.12
CA SER A 44 -4.47 27.51 -7.83
C SER A 44 -4.49 26.11 -7.21
N ASP A 45 -4.44 26.03 -5.88
CA ASP A 45 -4.40 24.76 -5.16
C ASP A 45 -5.68 23.95 -5.38
N GLN A 46 -6.82 24.61 -5.54
CA GLN A 46 -8.09 23.95 -5.87
C GLN A 46 -8.02 23.24 -7.24
N LYS A 47 -7.39 23.87 -8.25
CA LYS A 47 -7.24 23.25 -9.56
C LYS A 47 -6.23 22.10 -9.51
N ALA A 48 -5.10 22.28 -8.82
CA ALA A 48 -4.10 21.23 -8.63
C ALA A 48 -4.70 20.01 -7.90
N LYS A 49 -5.53 20.24 -6.88
CA LYS A 49 -6.22 19.19 -6.13
C LYS A 49 -7.18 18.38 -7.02
N LYS A 50 -7.96 19.08 -7.87
CA LYS A 50 -8.84 18.42 -8.84
C LYS A 50 -8.06 17.56 -9.83
N ILE A 51 -6.95 18.08 -10.35
CA ILE A 51 -6.07 17.32 -11.25
C ILE A 51 -5.51 16.11 -10.51
N ASN A 52 -4.94 16.28 -9.33
CA ASN A 52 -4.38 15.19 -8.53
C ASN A 52 -5.40 14.07 -8.31
N ALA A 53 -6.62 14.41 -7.92
CA ALA A 53 -7.69 13.43 -7.71
C ALA A 53 -8.04 12.65 -8.99
N VAL A 54 -8.09 13.32 -10.14
CA VAL A 54 -8.34 12.68 -11.45
C VAL A 54 -7.18 11.77 -11.86
N LEU A 55 -5.94 12.23 -11.71
CA LEU A 55 -4.74 11.45 -12.04
C LEU A 55 -4.67 10.19 -11.16
N TYR A 56 -4.83 10.34 -9.85
CA TYR A 56 -4.78 9.21 -8.93
C TYR A 56 -5.89 8.20 -9.22
N LYS A 57 -7.14 8.67 -9.41
CA LYS A 57 -8.29 7.80 -9.72
C LYS A 57 -8.12 7.00 -11.01
N ASN A 58 -7.59 7.61 -12.06
CA ASN A 58 -7.53 6.98 -13.38
C ASN A 58 -6.26 6.14 -13.61
N PHE A 59 -5.16 6.46 -12.91
CA PHE A 59 -3.87 5.81 -13.14
C PHE A 59 -3.36 5.02 -11.93
N GLY A 60 -4.04 5.05 -10.78
CA GLY A 60 -3.61 4.39 -9.53
C GLY A 60 -2.45 5.11 -8.80
N HIS A 61 -1.80 6.07 -9.46
CA HIS A 61 -0.78 6.91 -8.85
C HIS A 61 -0.60 8.24 -9.60
N THR A 62 -0.39 9.33 -8.86
CA THR A 62 -0.26 10.69 -9.41
C THR A 62 0.86 10.82 -10.44
N VAL A 63 2.01 10.20 -10.18
CA VAL A 63 3.18 10.23 -11.09
C VAL A 63 2.89 9.60 -12.44
N LEU A 64 2.17 8.47 -12.45
CA LEU A 64 1.82 7.78 -13.70
C LEU A 64 0.95 8.68 -14.58
N GLY A 65 -0.04 9.33 -13.97
CA GLY A 65 -0.90 10.30 -14.66
C GLY A 65 -0.15 11.56 -15.13
N LEU A 66 0.77 12.09 -14.31
CA LEU A 66 1.61 13.23 -14.70
C LEU A 66 2.50 12.90 -15.90
N LYS A 67 3.19 11.74 -15.87
CA LYS A 67 4.02 11.25 -16.97
C LYS A 67 3.21 11.09 -18.26
N ALA A 68 2.02 10.52 -18.15
CA ALA A 68 1.18 10.23 -19.32
C ALA A 68 0.60 11.48 -19.99
N ILE A 69 0.27 12.53 -19.22
CA ILE A 69 -0.53 13.65 -19.72
C ILE A 69 0.23 14.98 -19.80
N TYR A 70 1.09 15.27 -18.81
CA TYR A 70 1.59 16.63 -18.59
C TYR A 70 3.10 16.76 -18.73
N ASN A 71 3.85 15.85 -18.11
CA ASN A 71 5.29 15.98 -18.01
C ASN A 71 5.93 14.57 -17.99
N PRO A 72 6.49 14.09 -19.11
CA PRO A 72 7.05 12.74 -19.18
C PRO A 72 8.34 12.55 -18.38
N THR A 73 8.96 13.63 -17.88
CA THR A 73 10.26 13.55 -17.19
C THR A 73 10.15 13.45 -15.66
N VAL A 74 8.96 13.66 -15.07
CA VAL A 74 8.77 13.49 -13.62
C VAL A 74 9.03 12.03 -13.26
N THR A 75 9.78 11.79 -12.19
CA THR A 75 10.05 10.44 -11.70
C THR A 75 9.26 10.13 -10.42
N THR A 76 9.09 8.83 -10.12
CA THR A 76 8.53 8.40 -8.83
C THR A 76 9.43 8.87 -7.68
N LYS A 77 10.74 8.90 -7.90
CA LYS A 77 11.71 9.41 -6.94
C LYS A 77 11.47 10.89 -6.61
N ASP A 78 11.29 11.75 -7.63
CA ASP A 78 11.00 13.18 -7.41
C ASP A 78 9.74 13.38 -6.57
N PHE A 79 8.71 12.55 -6.82
CA PHE A 79 7.49 12.57 -6.05
C PHE A 79 7.73 12.11 -4.61
N CYS A 80 8.43 10.99 -4.40
CA CYS A 80 8.72 10.50 -3.07
C CYS A 80 9.55 11.48 -2.25
N ASP A 81 10.59 12.06 -2.84
CA ASP A 81 11.44 13.07 -2.20
C ASP A 81 10.67 14.34 -1.85
N TYR A 82 9.65 14.70 -2.65
CA TYR A 82 8.82 15.88 -2.38
C TYR A 82 7.69 15.59 -1.39
N VAL A 83 6.98 14.47 -1.51
CA VAL A 83 5.79 14.17 -0.71
C VAL A 83 6.16 13.57 0.65
N TYR A 84 7.23 12.77 0.71
CA TYR A 84 7.68 12.07 1.91
C TYR A 84 9.09 12.51 2.32
N ASP A 85 9.35 13.82 2.27
CA ASP A 85 10.65 14.35 2.68
C ASP A 85 10.99 13.99 4.15
N LYS A 86 12.27 14.10 4.47
CA LYS A 86 12.79 13.72 5.78
C LYS A 86 12.10 14.50 6.91
N ASP A 87 11.88 15.79 6.73
CA ASP A 87 11.33 16.68 7.76
C ASP A 87 9.87 16.32 8.06
N PHE A 88 9.08 16.03 7.02
CA PHE A 88 7.71 15.55 7.17
C PHE A 88 7.67 14.22 7.91
N LEU A 89 8.48 13.23 7.50
CA LEU A 89 8.52 11.92 8.16
C LEU A 89 8.91 12.03 9.64
N GLN A 90 9.90 12.87 9.97
CA GLN A 90 10.33 13.11 11.34
C GLN A 90 9.28 13.81 12.20
N SER A 91 8.36 14.57 11.58
CA SER A 91 7.26 15.23 12.29
C SER A 91 6.09 14.30 12.63
N MET A 92 5.96 13.14 11.97
CA MET A 92 4.79 12.26 12.11
C MET A 92 4.51 11.78 13.55
N PRO A 93 5.51 11.36 14.35
CA PRO A 93 5.24 10.93 15.73
C PRO A 93 4.67 12.04 16.60
N GLN A 94 5.11 13.28 16.39
CA GLN A 94 4.55 14.44 17.12
C GLN A 94 3.12 14.73 16.66
N ILE A 95 2.85 14.62 15.35
CA ILE A 95 1.49 14.79 14.80
C ILE A 95 0.53 13.75 15.37
N GLU A 96 0.96 12.50 15.49
CA GLU A 96 0.15 11.43 16.11
C GLU A 96 -0.06 11.67 17.60
N LYS A 97 0.97 12.10 18.34
CA LYS A 97 0.80 12.45 19.75
C LYS A 97 -0.23 13.57 19.95
N GLU A 98 -0.27 14.55 19.05
CA GLU A 98 -1.24 15.66 19.09
C GLU A 98 -2.62 15.29 18.56
N ASN A 99 -2.70 14.29 17.69
CA ASN A 99 -3.94 13.82 17.09
C ASN A 99 -3.96 12.29 17.07
N PRO A 100 -4.09 11.63 18.24
CA PRO A 100 -3.96 10.19 18.33
C PRO A 100 -5.00 9.51 17.45
N PHE A 101 -4.52 8.70 16.52
CA PHE A 101 -5.38 7.84 15.75
C PHE A 101 -5.51 6.50 16.47
N TYR A 102 -6.57 6.37 17.28
CA TYR A 102 -6.81 5.16 18.07
C TYR A 102 -7.39 4.00 17.25
N GLU A 103 -8.11 4.28 16.17
CA GLU A 103 -8.82 3.25 15.41
C GLU A 103 -7.86 2.37 14.60
N GLY A 104 -7.78 1.06 14.86
CA GLY A 104 -7.03 0.13 14.02
C GLY A 104 -5.57 -0.12 14.40
N LYS A 105 -4.94 0.72 15.22
CA LYS A 105 -3.53 0.50 15.65
C LYS A 105 -3.36 -0.82 16.41
N ILE A 106 -4.23 -1.05 17.40
CA ILE A 106 -4.19 -2.24 18.25
C ILE A 106 -4.55 -3.48 17.42
N GLU A 107 -5.52 -3.32 16.51
CA GLU A 107 -6.05 -4.35 15.64
C GLU A 107 -4.99 -4.82 14.64
N VAL A 108 -4.26 -3.89 14.00
CA VAL A 108 -3.15 -4.25 13.09
C VAL A 108 -2.03 -4.94 13.86
N LYS A 109 -1.62 -4.42 15.03
CA LYS A 109 -0.60 -5.06 15.86
C LYS A 109 -1.00 -6.48 16.26
N ASN A 110 -2.24 -6.65 16.73
CA ASN A 110 -2.75 -7.96 17.12
C ASN A 110 -2.85 -8.91 15.92
N LEU A 111 -3.27 -8.41 14.76
CA LEU A 111 -3.32 -9.19 13.52
C LEU A 111 -1.93 -9.72 13.16
N VAL A 112 -0.93 -8.85 13.05
CA VAL A 112 0.44 -9.25 12.68
C VAL A 112 0.99 -10.26 13.69
N ASN A 113 0.85 -10.01 14.99
CA ASN A 113 1.28 -10.94 16.03
C ASN A 113 0.61 -12.32 15.91
N LYS A 114 -0.71 -12.36 15.69
CA LYS A 114 -1.46 -13.61 15.51
C LYS A 114 -1.02 -14.37 14.26
N LEU A 115 -0.79 -13.68 13.14
CA LEU A 115 -0.31 -14.31 11.90
C LEU A 115 1.08 -14.90 12.08
N THR A 116 1.99 -14.15 12.71
CA THR A 116 3.34 -14.61 13.05
C THR A 116 3.31 -15.85 13.95
N GLN A 117 2.48 -15.87 14.99
CA GLN A 117 2.31 -17.04 15.87
C GLN A 117 1.80 -18.28 15.13
N LYS A 118 1.05 -18.10 14.04
CA LYS A 118 0.56 -19.18 13.18
C LYS A 118 1.54 -19.57 12.07
N GLY A 119 2.71 -18.95 12.01
CA GLY A 119 3.68 -19.17 10.94
C GLY A 119 3.20 -18.67 9.57
N ILE A 120 2.29 -17.69 9.54
CA ILE A 120 1.77 -17.07 8.31
C ILE A 120 2.57 -15.80 8.04
N SER A 121 3.30 -15.77 6.93
CA SER A 121 4.06 -14.59 6.52
C SER A 121 3.13 -13.41 6.20
N PHE A 122 3.49 -12.22 6.68
CA PHE A 122 2.77 -10.98 6.44
C PHE A 122 3.67 -9.99 5.69
N TYR A 123 3.14 -9.37 4.64
CA TYR A 123 3.85 -8.43 3.78
C TYR A 123 3.03 -7.14 3.60
N ILE A 124 3.73 -6.03 3.47
CA ILE A 124 3.15 -4.77 2.98
C ILE A 124 3.46 -4.64 1.49
N PHE A 125 2.46 -4.23 0.70
CA PHE A 125 2.63 -3.89 -0.71
C PHE A 125 1.99 -2.54 -1.04
N SER A 126 2.81 -1.49 -1.11
CA SER A 126 2.35 -0.10 -1.18
C SER A 126 3.00 0.68 -2.33
N ASN A 127 2.27 1.65 -2.86
CA ASN A 127 2.79 2.68 -3.77
C ASN A 127 3.57 3.79 -3.05
N ALA A 128 3.50 3.85 -1.72
CA ALA A 128 4.32 4.74 -0.91
C ALA A 128 5.73 4.17 -0.70
N PRO A 129 6.74 5.02 -0.39
CA PRO A 129 8.09 4.53 -0.13
C PRO A 129 8.17 3.72 1.17
N VAL A 130 9.15 2.82 1.26
CA VAL A 130 9.42 1.96 2.42
C VAL A 130 9.57 2.78 3.70
N LYS A 131 10.20 3.97 3.63
CA LYS A 131 10.36 4.86 4.78
C LYS A 131 9.04 5.38 5.34
N TRP A 132 8.05 5.63 4.50
CA TRP A 132 6.70 6.00 4.94
C TRP A 132 6.04 4.82 5.67
N CYS A 133 6.03 3.65 5.02
CA CYS A 133 5.45 2.44 5.57
C CYS A 133 6.07 2.08 6.94
N LYS A 134 7.40 2.13 7.04
CA LYS A 134 8.12 1.87 8.29
C LYS A 134 7.76 2.89 9.39
N THR A 135 7.70 4.17 9.05
CA THR A 135 7.34 5.21 10.03
C THR A 135 5.94 4.99 10.57
N ALA A 136 4.97 4.70 9.70
CA ALA A 136 3.61 4.44 10.11
C ALA A 136 3.44 3.11 10.89
N LEU A 137 4.19 2.05 10.54
CA LEU A 137 4.24 0.81 11.34
C LEU A 137 4.81 1.05 12.75
N ASN A 138 5.90 1.82 12.87
CA ASN A 138 6.48 2.17 14.17
C ASN A 138 5.48 2.93 15.04
N MET A 139 4.71 3.84 14.44
CA MET A 139 3.63 4.55 15.13
C MET A 139 2.53 3.60 15.61
N MET A 140 2.31 2.48 14.92
CA MET A 140 1.37 1.43 15.33
C MET A 140 1.97 0.39 16.28
N ASP A 141 3.26 0.50 16.63
CA ASP A 141 3.99 -0.47 17.45
C ASP A 141 3.95 -1.88 16.84
N VAL A 142 4.09 -1.93 15.51
CA VAL A 142 4.14 -3.15 14.70
C VAL A 142 5.58 -3.37 14.27
N ASP A 143 6.17 -4.47 14.73
CA ASP A 143 7.48 -4.90 14.28
C ASP A 143 7.35 -5.84 13.09
N LEU A 144 7.90 -5.43 11.95
CA LEU A 144 7.87 -6.19 10.71
C LEU A 144 9.23 -6.08 10.03
N ASP A 145 9.79 -7.22 9.62
CA ASP A 145 11.07 -7.26 8.93
C ASP A 145 11.06 -6.35 7.69
N LEU A 146 12.16 -5.61 7.48
CA LEU A 146 12.26 -4.69 6.33
C LEU A 146 12.06 -5.39 4.98
N GLN A 147 12.47 -6.66 4.88
CA GLN A 147 12.26 -7.47 3.67
C GLN A 147 10.78 -7.75 3.37
N ASN A 148 9.90 -7.60 4.36
CA ASN A 148 8.47 -7.78 4.22
C ASN A 148 7.74 -6.46 3.91
N ILE A 149 8.46 -5.34 3.82
CA ILE A 149 7.89 -4.02 3.47
C ILE A 149 8.23 -3.69 2.02
N ILE A 150 7.26 -3.89 1.12
CA ILE A 150 7.43 -3.64 -0.31
C ILE A 150 6.78 -2.30 -0.68
N GLY A 151 7.54 -1.22 -0.55
CA GLY A 151 7.18 0.12 -1.03
C GLY A 151 7.66 0.40 -2.45
N SER A 152 7.36 1.59 -2.97
CA SER A 152 7.75 2.01 -4.34
C SER A 152 9.26 2.04 -4.61
N ASP A 153 10.07 2.18 -3.55
CA ASP A 153 11.54 2.18 -3.55
C ASP A 153 12.11 0.87 -2.96
N SER A 154 11.33 -0.21 -2.96
CA SER A 154 11.79 -1.49 -2.41
C SER A 154 12.98 -2.04 -3.19
N TYR A 155 13.94 -2.62 -2.46
CA TYR A 155 15.17 -3.19 -3.03
C TYR A 155 14.90 -4.30 -4.05
N ILE A 156 13.75 -4.98 -3.97
CA ILE A 156 13.37 -6.04 -4.92
C ILE A 156 13.19 -5.51 -6.35
N TYR A 157 13.07 -4.19 -6.51
CA TYR A 157 12.96 -3.51 -7.79
C TYR A 157 14.32 -3.04 -8.34
N GLY A 158 15.42 -3.24 -7.59
CA GLY A 158 16.75 -2.75 -7.97
C GLY A 158 16.77 -1.22 -8.09
N ASP A 159 17.22 -0.71 -9.24
CA ASP A 159 17.26 0.72 -9.54
C ASP A 159 15.91 1.29 -10.04
N GLN A 160 14.90 0.43 -10.21
CA GLN A 160 13.58 0.86 -10.68
C GLN A 160 12.68 1.21 -9.50
N MET A 161 11.77 2.16 -9.71
CA MET A 161 10.66 2.39 -8.79
C MET A 161 9.37 1.93 -9.47
N LEU A 162 8.90 0.75 -9.09
CA LEU A 162 7.69 0.15 -9.64
C LEU A 162 6.48 0.50 -8.77
N LEU A 163 5.33 0.65 -9.42
CA LEU A 163 4.07 1.02 -8.78
C LEU A 163 2.97 0.04 -9.16
N LYS A 164 2.04 -0.24 -8.24
CA LYS A 164 0.71 -0.76 -8.58
C LYS A 164 0.01 0.25 -9.51
N PRO A 165 -0.73 -0.20 -10.54
CA PRO A 165 -1.05 -1.59 -10.90
C PRO A 165 -0.11 -2.19 -11.98
N GLU A 166 1.14 -1.76 -12.10
CA GLU A 166 2.07 -2.26 -13.12
C GLU A 166 2.37 -3.76 -12.91
N LYS A 167 2.22 -4.57 -13.97
CA LYS A 167 2.39 -6.03 -13.91
C LYS A 167 3.74 -6.48 -13.35
N GLU A 168 4.81 -5.74 -13.65
CA GLU A 168 6.15 -6.08 -13.18
C GLU A 168 6.26 -5.97 -11.66
N ALA A 169 5.54 -5.05 -11.01
CA ALA A 169 5.50 -4.94 -9.55
C ALA A 169 4.97 -6.25 -8.91
N TYR A 170 3.86 -6.79 -9.45
CA TYR A 170 3.26 -8.05 -8.98
C TYR A 170 4.15 -9.26 -9.23
N LYS A 171 4.86 -9.29 -10.37
CA LYS A 171 5.81 -10.34 -10.67
C LYS A 171 6.96 -10.35 -9.66
N LYS A 172 7.57 -9.18 -9.41
CA LYS A 172 8.69 -9.03 -8.48
C LYS A 172 8.32 -9.40 -7.04
N ILE A 173 7.17 -8.95 -6.55
CA ILE A 173 6.72 -9.35 -5.20
C ILE A 173 6.39 -10.84 -5.11
N THR A 174 5.82 -11.45 -6.17
CA THR A 174 5.56 -12.90 -6.21
C THR A 174 6.88 -13.68 -6.10
N GLU A 175 7.87 -13.32 -6.92
CA GLU A 175 9.21 -13.93 -6.90
C GLU A 175 9.84 -13.82 -5.50
N HIS A 176 9.86 -12.61 -4.94
CA HIS A 176 10.41 -12.33 -3.61
C HIS A 176 9.74 -13.14 -2.49
N ILE A 177 8.41 -13.19 -2.46
CA ILE A 177 7.68 -13.95 -1.42
C ILE A 177 7.97 -15.44 -1.54
N TYR A 178 8.02 -15.98 -2.75
CA TYR A 178 8.31 -17.40 -2.97
C TYR A 178 9.73 -17.78 -2.60
N GLU A 179 10.71 -16.92 -2.91
CA GLU A 179 12.10 -17.10 -2.50
C GLU A 179 12.23 -17.05 -0.97
N THR A 180 11.63 -16.04 -0.34
CA THR A 180 11.67 -15.84 1.12
C THR A 180 11.04 -17.01 1.88
N ASN A 181 9.93 -17.55 1.38
CA ASN A 181 9.21 -18.64 2.03
C ASN A 181 9.72 -20.05 1.66
N GLY A 182 10.68 -20.18 0.73
CA GLY A 182 11.28 -21.46 0.33
C GLY A 182 10.35 -22.46 -0.37
N HIS A 183 9.13 -22.05 -0.73
CA HIS A 183 8.08 -22.91 -1.31
C HIS A 183 7.38 -22.25 -2.50
N PRO A 184 8.08 -22.08 -3.64
CA PRO A 184 7.48 -21.52 -4.84
C PRO A 184 6.31 -22.41 -5.30
N TYR A 185 5.20 -21.78 -5.69
CA TYR A 185 4.01 -22.45 -6.25
C TYR A 185 3.20 -23.35 -5.30
N LYS A 186 3.53 -23.40 -4.00
CA LYS A 186 2.68 -24.04 -2.95
C LYS A 186 2.15 -23.05 -1.92
N THR A 187 2.45 -21.77 -2.11
CA THR A 187 1.99 -20.68 -1.24
C THR A 187 0.86 -19.93 -1.92
N GLN A 188 -0.29 -19.82 -1.26
CA GLN A 188 -1.37 -18.92 -1.67
C GLN A 188 -1.03 -17.49 -1.22
N LEU A 189 -1.11 -16.53 -2.14
CA LEU A 189 -0.90 -15.11 -1.86
C LEU A 189 -2.25 -14.44 -1.69
N ILE A 190 -2.57 -13.96 -0.50
CA ILE A 190 -3.84 -13.30 -0.21
C ILE A 190 -3.58 -11.80 -0.14
N TYR A 191 -4.11 -11.05 -1.11
CA TYR A 191 -3.84 -9.63 -1.24
C TYR A 191 -5.04 -8.76 -0.91
N ILE A 192 -4.84 -7.82 0.02
CA ILE A 192 -5.86 -6.89 0.49
C ILE A 192 -5.48 -5.47 0.09
N ASP A 193 -6.35 -4.80 -0.66
CA ASP A 193 -6.16 -3.42 -1.13
C ASP A 193 -7.51 -2.71 -1.13
N ASP A 194 -7.53 -1.39 -0.93
CA ASP A 194 -8.74 -0.57 -0.95
C ASP A 194 -9.10 -0.07 -2.36
N GLN A 195 -8.18 -0.23 -3.33
CA GLN A 195 -8.36 0.18 -4.72
C GLN A 195 -8.50 -1.02 -5.64
N MET A 196 -9.66 -1.11 -6.29
CA MET A 196 -9.96 -2.15 -7.26
C MET A 196 -8.95 -2.19 -8.43
N SER A 197 -8.41 -1.04 -8.87
CA SER A 197 -7.38 -0.99 -9.91
C SER A 197 -6.12 -1.79 -9.55
N ASN A 198 -5.79 -1.89 -8.27
CA ASN A 198 -4.66 -2.68 -7.76
C ASN A 198 -4.99 -4.18 -7.62
N LEU A 199 -6.27 -4.56 -7.66
CA LEU A 199 -6.70 -5.96 -7.54
C LEU A 199 -6.94 -6.60 -8.92
N ILE A 200 -7.31 -5.81 -9.92
CA ILE A 200 -7.53 -6.28 -11.30
C ILE A 200 -6.36 -7.11 -11.85
N PRO A 201 -5.07 -6.75 -11.66
CA PRO A 201 -3.96 -7.51 -12.23
C PRO A 201 -3.85 -8.96 -11.75
N ILE A 202 -4.46 -9.29 -10.61
CA ILE A 202 -4.33 -10.60 -9.95
C ILE A 202 -5.64 -11.38 -9.86
N ILE A 203 -6.76 -10.82 -10.33
CA ILE A 203 -8.10 -11.40 -10.09
C ILE A 203 -8.26 -12.81 -10.66
N ASP A 204 -7.64 -13.07 -11.82
CA ASP A 204 -7.66 -14.37 -12.50
C ASP A 204 -6.38 -15.19 -12.24
N HIS A 205 -5.49 -14.72 -11.37
CA HIS A 205 -4.20 -15.38 -11.17
C HIS A 205 -4.35 -16.59 -10.23
N PRO A 206 -3.89 -17.80 -10.60
CA PRO A 206 -4.21 -19.04 -9.89
C PRO A 206 -3.69 -19.12 -8.45
N HIS A 207 -2.61 -18.40 -8.12
CA HIS A 207 -2.03 -18.37 -6.78
C HIS A 207 -2.37 -17.13 -5.95
N TRP A 208 -2.99 -16.12 -6.56
CA TRP A 208 -3.38 -14.92 -5.84
C TRP A 208 -4.87 -15.00 -5.48
N LYS A 209 -5.21 -14.55 -4.29
CA LYS A 209 -6.58 -14.30 -3.87
C LYS A 209 -6.72 -12.80 -3.62
N ALA A 210 -7.44 -12.13 -4.50
CA ALA A 210 -7.74 -10.72 -4.36
C ALA A 210 -8.86 -10.50 -3.32
N ILE A 211 -8.65 -9.53 -2.43
CA ILE A 211 -9.60 -9.14 -1.40
C ILE A 211 -9.72 -7.63 -1.44
N TRP A 212 -10.92 -7.16 -1.72
CA TRP A 212 -11.19 -5.73 -1.74
C TRP A 212 -11.62 -5.23 -0.36
N TYR A 213 -10.82 -4.33 0.21
CA TYR A 213 -11.12 -3.69 1.49
C TYR A 213 -11.91 -2.40 1.24
N HIS A 214 -13.20 -2.39 1.57
CA HIS A 214 -14.02 -1.19 1.44
C HIS A 214 -14.50 -0.71 2.82
N PRO A 215 -13.99 0.42 3.34
CA PRO A 215 -14.25 0.83 4.72
C PRO A 215 -15.70 1.27 5.00
N ASN A 216 -16.62 1.32 4.01
CA ASN A 216 -17.90 2.00 4.17
C ASN A 216 -19.20 1.38 3.56
N LYS A 217 -19.30 0.15 2.98
CA LYS A 217 -20.59 -0.41 2.46
C LYS A 217 -20.69 -1.94 2.31
N ASP A 218 -21.94 -2.44 2.33
CA ASP A 218 -22.45 -3.81 2.55
C ASP A 218 -22.28 -4.91 1.46
N HIS A 219 -21.92 -4.65 0.21
CA HIS A 219 -21.85 -5.75 -0.79
C HIS A 219 -20.92 -5.43 -1.96
N ILE A 220 -19.88 -6.25 -2.22
CA ILE A 220 -19.31 -6.63 -3.55
C ILE A 220 -18.61 -8.01 -3.45
N TYR A 221 -18.60 -8.74 -4.57
CA TYR A 221 -18.18 -10.14 -4.80
C TYR A 221 -16.66 -10.36 -4.84
N THR A 222 -16.04 -10.55 -3.69
CA THR A 222 -14.85 -11.41 -3.43
C THR A 222 -14.97 -11.83 -1.96
N ASP A 223 -14.67 -13.08 -1.58
CA ASP A 223 -14.98 -13.64 -0.24
C ASP A 223 -14.77 -12.62 0.90
N LYS A 224 -15.88 -12.33 1.60
CA LYS A 224 -16.12 -11.13 2.42
C LYS A 224 -15.09 -10.91 3.54
N ILE A 225 -14.63 -9.66 3.69
CA ILE A 225 -13.96 -9.14 4.89
C ILE A 225 -14.47 -7.73 5.18
N TYR A 226 -14.94 -7.51 6.40
CA TYR A 226 -15.59 -6.32 6.89
C TYR A 226 -14.72 -5.48 7.85
N GLY A 227 -13.61 -6.06 8.34
CA GLY A 227 -12.67 -5.37 9.23
C GLY A 227 -11.28 -6.01 9.25
N ILE A 228 -10.27 -5.25 9.72
CA ILE A 228 -8.89 -5.72 9.89
C ILE A 228 -8.84 -6.97 10.80
N GLU A 229 -9.74 -7.04 11.78
CA GLU A 229 -9.85 -8.17 12.70
C GLU A 229 -10.21 -9.48 11.99
N GLU A 230 -10.99 -9.43 10.90
CA GLU A 230 -11.39 -10.61 10.13
C GLU A 230 -10.30 -11.10 9.17
N LEU A 231 -9.24 -10.29 8.94
CA LEU A 231 -8.06 -10.74 8.20
C LEU A 231 -7.40 -11.94 8.89
N ASP A 232 -7.52 -12.02 10.21
CA ASP A 232 -7.02 -13.16 10.98
C ASP A 232 -7.84 -14.42 10.73
N GLN A 233 -9.05 -14.36 10.17
CA GLN A 233 -9.92 -15.50 9.84
C GLN A 233 -9.73 -15.99 8.40
N LEU A 234 -9.04 -15.22 7.55
CA LEU A 234 -8.78 -15.61 6.16
C LEU A 234 -8.01 -16.92 6.00
N HIS A 235 -7.14 -17.24 6.96
CA HIS A 235 -6.47 -18.52 6.96
C HIS A 235 -7.43 -19.70 7.19
N LEU A 236 -8.59 -19.48 7.81
CA LEU A 236 -9.66 -20.48 8.04
C LEU A 236 -10.70 -20.51 6.93
N LEU A 237 -10.88 -19.42 6.19
CA LEU A 237 -11.95 -19.29 5.20
C LEU A 237 -11.78 -20.12 3.92
N LEU A 238 -10.71 -20.93 3.81
CA LEU A 238 -10.49 -21.96 2.77
C LEU A 238 -9.50 -23.03 3.26
#